data_AF-B8GI58-F1
#
_entry.id   AF-B8GI58-F1
#
_cell.length_a   1.000
_cell.length_b   1.000
_cell.length_c   1.000
_cell.angle_alpha   90.00
_cell.angle_beta   90.00
_cell.angle_gamma   90.00
#
_symmetry.space_group_name_H-M   'P 1'
#
loop_
_entity.id
_entity.type
_entity.pdbx_description
1 polymer ?
#
loop_
_entity_poly.entity_id
_entity_poly.type
_entity_poly.pdbx_seq_one_letter_code
_entity_poly.pdbx_strand_id
1 'polypeptide(L)' 'MIASLGYIQIFNRPIAVYFGIATFFALLVTVTIGVLLRKGYRIVPFPWHMRMAAITLIFALIHVTLVI' A
#
# COMPACT_ATOMS: atom_id res chain seq x y z
N MET A 1 -3.92 17.77 -14.36
CA MET A 1 -2.44 17.81 -14.51
C MET A 1 -1.73 16.74 -13.68
N ILE A 2 -2.23 16.32 -12.52
CA ILE A 2 -1.57 15.25 -11.74
C ILE A 2 -1.91 13.86 -12.29
N ALA A 3 -3.15 13.63 -12.73
CA ALA A 3 -3.54 12.39 -13.43
C ALA A 3 -2.65 12.04 -14.64
N SER A 4 -2.13 13.04 -15.37
CA SER A 4 -1.19 12.78 -16.48
C SER A 4 0.12 12.14 -16.03
N LEU A 5 0.53 12.36 -14.77
CA LEU A 5 1.68 11.65 -14.18
C LEU A 5 1.36 10.16 -14.02
N GLY A 6 0.12 9.78 -13.72
CA GLY A 6 -0.32 8.39 -13.60
C GLY A 6 -0.13 7.55 -14.86
N TYR A 7 -0.14 8.20 -16.04
CA TYR A 7 0.07 7.56 -17.34
C TYR A 7 1.54 7.48 -17.78
N ILE A 8 2.48 8.04 -16.99
CA ILE A 8 3.92 7.88 -17.26
C ILE A 8 4.23 6.39 -17.30
N GLN A 9 4.82 5.94 -18.40
CA GLN A 9 5.13 4.53 -18.58
C GLN A 9 6.49 4.19 -17.98
N ILE A 10 6.50 3.17 -17.14
CA ILE A 10 7.69 2.49 -16.65
C ILE A 10 7.56 1.04 -17.12
N PHE A 11 8.56 0.49 -17.79
CA PHE A 11 8.51 -0.86 -18.39
C PHE A 11 7.19 -1.19 -19.12
N ASN A 12 6.69 -0.26 -19.95
CA ASN A 12 5.43 -0.36 -20.71
C ASN A 12 4.15 -0.50 -19.87
N ARG A 13 4.17 -0.12 -18.60
CA ARG A 13 2.97 -0.04 -17.75
C ARG A 13 2.86 1.35 -17.11
N PRO A 14 1.64 1.89 -16.93
CA PRO A 14 1.45 3.17 -16.25
C PRO A 14 1.98 3.13 -14.81
N ILE A 15 2.62 4.21 -14.33
CA ILE A 15 3.11 4.32 -12.95
C ILE A 15 2.00 4.10 -11.91
N ALA A 16 0.76 4.47 -12.25
CA ALA A 16 -0.42 4.21 -11.43
C ALA A 16 -0.61 2.72 -11.11
N VAL A 17 -0.28 1.82 -12.05
CA VAL A 17 -0.38 0.36 -11.86
C VAL A 17 0.61 -0.11 -10.80
N TYR A 18 1.86 0.39 -10.83
CA TYR A 18 2.88 0.04 -9.84
C TYR A 18 2.51 0.52 -8.44
N PHE A 19 1.96 1.73 -8.32
CA PHE A 19 1.43 2.21 -7.03
C PHE A 19 0.23 1.38 -6.55
N GLY A 20 -0.64 0.93 -7.45
CA GLY A 20 -1.74 0.03 -7.10
C GLY A 20 -1.23 -1.31 -6.55
N ILE A 21 -0.25 -1.91 -7.22
CA ILE A 21 0.42 -3.13 -6.77
C ILE A 21 1.09 -2.93 -5.40
N ALA A 22 1.87 -1.86 -5.24
CA ALA A 22 2.54 -1.54 -3.98
C ALA A 22 1.55 -1.33 -2.82
N THR A 23 0.44 -0.61 -3.07
CA THR A 23 -0.64 -0.41 -2.11
C THR A 23 -1.27 -1.74 -1.70
N PHE A 24 -1.55 -2.61 -2.68
CA PHE A 24 -2.13 -3.94 -2.43
C PHE A 24 -1.21 -4.81 -1.57
N PHE A 25 0.08 -4.85 -1.87
CA PHE A 25 1.05 -5.59 -1.04
C PHE A 25 1.16 -5.01 0.37
N ALA A 26 1.20 -3.69 0.53
CA ALA A 26 1.22 -3.04 1.83
C ALA A 26 -0.03 -3.40 2.65
N LEU A 27 -1.21 -3.45 2.01
CA LEU A 27 -2.45 -3.88 2.63
C LEU A 27 -2.39 -5.35 3.06
N LEU A 28 -1.91 -6.26 2.20
CA LEU A 28 -1.78 -7.68 2.55
C LEU A 28 -0.87 -7.88 3.76
N VAL A 29 0.26 -7.17 3.83
CA VAL A 29 1.15 -7.21 5.01
C VAL A 29 0.44 -6.67 6.24
N THR A 30 -0.25 -5.54 6.12
CA THR A 30 -1.02 -4.92 7.23
C THR A 30 -2.08 -5.89 7.79
N VAL A 31 -2.84 -6.53 6.90
CA VAL A 31 -3.85 -7.55 7.24
C VAL A 31 -3.20 -8.76 7.88
N THR A 32 -2.09 -9.25 7.33
CA THR A 32 -1.35 -10.41 7.86
C THR A 32 -0.91 -10.16 9.30
N ILE A 33 -0.29 -9.00 9.57
CA ILE A 33 0.12 -8.62 10.93
C ILE A 33 -1.11 -8.53 11.84
N GLY A 34 -2.21 -7.93 11.39
CA GLY A 34 -3.45 -7.84 12.15
C GLY A 34 -4.05 -9.21 12.48
N VAL A 35 -4.03 -10.16 11.55
CA VAL A 35 -4.47 -11.55 11.78
C VAL A 35 -3.56 -12.26 12.78
N LEU A 36 -2.24 -12.13 12.64
CA LEU A 36 -1.28 -12.75 13.57
C LEU A 36 -1.45 -12.23 15.00
N LEU A 37 -1.59 -10.91 15.17
CA LEU A 37 -1.83 -10.27 16.45
C LEU A 37 -3.15 -10.75 17.07
N ARG A 38 -4.23 -10.84 16.28
CA ARG A 38 -5.54 -11.36 16.76
C ARG A 38 -5.48 -12.82 17.18
N LYS A 39 -4.66 -13.64 16.53
CA LYS A 39 -4.41 -15.04 16.90
C LYS A 39 -3.46 -15.19 18.10
N GLY A 40 -2.94 -14.09 18.66
CA GLY A 40 -2.05 -14.10 19.82
C GLY A 40 -0.58 -14.36 19.49
N TYR A 41 -0.20 -14.44 18.21
CA TYR A 41 1.21 -14.58 17.82
C TYR A 41 1.95 -13.26 18.10
N ARG A 42 2.94 -13.32 18.99
CA ARG A 42 3.76 -12.16 19.38
C ARG A 42 5.03 -11.99 18.53
N ILE A 43 5.04 -12.56 17.32
CA ILE A 43 6.17 -12.48 16.38
C ILE A 43 6.42 -11.03 15.95
N VAL A 44 5.35 -10.25 15.80
CA VAL A 44 5.40 -8.85 15.36
C VAL A 44 4.71 -7.97 16.41
N PRO A 45 5.40 -6.96 16.98
CA PRO A 45 4.79 -6.02 17.92
C PRO A 45 3.65 -5.20 17.31
N PHE A 46 2.61 -4.88 18.10
CA PHE A 46 1.46 -4.07 17.66
C PHE A 46 1.82 -2.74 16.95
N PRO A 47 2.86 -1.98 17.36
CA PRO A 47 3.27 -0.77 16.63
C PRO A 47 3.59 -0.99 15.15
N TRP A 48 4.03 -2.18 14.76
CA TRP A 48 4.30 -2.50 13.36
C TRP A 48 3.02 -2.62 12.52
N HIS A 49 1.91 -3.08 13.09
CA HIS A 49 0.61 -3.03 12.41
C HIS A 49 0.23 -1.58 12.10
N MET A 50 0.37 -0.69 13.08
CA MET A 50 0.06 0.73 12.91
C MET A 50 0.98 1.42 11.90
N ARG A 51 2.28 1.11 11.91
CA ARG A 51 3.24 1.62 10.90
C ARG A 51 2.87 1.15 9.49
N MET A 52 2.52 -0.13 9.32
CA MET A 52 2.13 -0.66 8.01
C MET A 52 0.79 -0.11 7.53
N ALA A 53 -0.16 0.11 8.43
CA ALA A 53 -1.42 0.78 8.12
C ALA A 53 -1.19 2.21 7.61
N ALA A 54 -0.30 2.98 8.27
CA ALA A 54 0.08 4.31 7.83
C ALA A 54 0.76 4.32 6.45
N ILE A 55 1.70 3.39 6.21
CA ILE A 55 2.36 3.24 4.90
C ILE A 55 1.33 2.89 3.81
N THR A 56 0.42 1.96 4.10
CA THR A 56 -0.66 1.57 3.17
C THR A 56 -1.55 2.76 2.84
N LEU A 57 -1.92 3.58 3.83
CA LEU A 57 -2.74 4.77 3.62
C LEU A 57 -2.01 5.80 2.73
N ILE A 58 -0.72 6.03 2.97
CA ILE A 58 0.08 6.95 2.14
C ILE A 58 0.11 6.47 0.68
N PHE A 59 0.37 5.18 0.45
CA PHE A 59 0.36 4.63 -0.91
C PHE A 59 -1.02 4.69 -1.56
N ALA A 60 -2.08 4.43 -0.81
CA ALA A 60 -3.45 4.53 -1.32
C ALA A 60 -3.79 5.96 -1.75
N LEU A 61 -3.42 6.97 -0.95
CA LEU A 61 -3.63 8.39 -1.30
C LEU A 61 -2.87 8.78 -2.56
N ILE A 62 -1.61 8.35 -2.70
CA ILE A 62 -0.81 8.59 -3.91
C ILE A 62 -1.46 7.89 -5.11
N HIS A 63 -1.85 6.61 -4.97
CA HIS A 63 -2.47 5.85 -6.04
C HIS A 63 -3.78 6.49 -6.53
N VAL A 64 -4.66 6.89 -5.60
CA VAL A 64 -5.91 7.59 -5.93
C VAL A 64 -5.63 8.90 -6.68
N THR A 65 -4.64 9.67 -6.21
CA THR A 65 -4.25 10.94 -6.84
C THR A 65 -3.65 10.76 -8.25
N LEU A 66 -3.09 9.59 -8.56
CA LEU A 66 -2.58 9.27 -9.90
C LEU A 66 -3.68 8.80 -10.86
N VAL A 67 -4.82 8.34 -10.34
CA VAL A 67 -5.90 7.73 -11.13
C VAL A 67 -7.05 8.71 -11.40
N ILE A 68 -7.34 9.60 -10.47
CA ILE A 68 -8.38 10.65 -10.59
C ILE A 68 -7.81 11.90 -11.27
#